data_AF-A0A431FV18-F1
#
_entry.id   AF-A0A431FV18-F1
#
_cell.length_a   1.000
_cell.length_b   1.000
_cell.length_c   1.000
_cell.angle_alpha   90.00
_cell.angle_beta   90.00
_cell.angle_gamma   90.00
#
_symmetry.space_group_name_H-M   'P 1'
#
loop_
_entity.id
_entity.type
_entity.pdbx_description
1 polymer ?
#
loop_
_entity_poly.entity_id
_entity_poly.type
_entity_poly.pdbx_seq_one_letter_code
_entity_poly.pdbx_strand_id
1 'polypeptide(L)'
;TLGDLLRVPGSEISLLDLRAKGADVRALYSPLEVLEIAKQNLNKNIIFFAIGFETTTPMSALLLQKVIEEKINNVFFHINHITVPAPVEAIMNDENVKINAFLGPSHVSVITGYGIYEPLAAKFKTPIAVSGFEPVDILESVLNIIKQSNEGTFKVYNQYKRAVSKEGNIKAQNLAKKYFRVCDFEFRGLGLIKDGGLELKEEFSTYDASKKFDCMVQSKNESKACICGQILRGLAKPYDCKVFGKACTPRSPIGSCMVSGEGACAAYYKYSKVNV
;
A
#
# COMPACT_ATOMS: atom_id res chain seq x y z
N THR A 1 -3.40 -10.65 10.48
CA THR A 1 -3.08 -9.68 9.40
C THR A 1 -4.07 -9.85 8.27
N LEU A 2 -4.09 -8.93 7.30
CA LEU A 2 -4.87 -9.12 6.06
C LEU A 2 -4.23 -10.22 5.20
N GLY A 3 -5.03 -10.91 4.39
CA GLY A 3 -4.65 -12.19 3.78
C GLY A 3 -3.54 -12.11 2.73
N ASP A 4 -3.36 -10.95 2.10
CA ASP A 4 -2.34 -10.67 1.09
C ASP A 4 -0.91 -10.71 1.67
N LEU A 5 -0.71 -10.16 2.88
CA LEU A 5 0.59 -10.13 3.55
C LEU A 5 1.14 -11.54 3.84
N LEU A 6 0.27 -12.54 3.97
CA LEU A 6 0.68 -13.90 4.34
C LEU A 6 1.71 -14.51 3.38
N ARG A 7 1.59 -14.20 2.10
CA ARG A 7 2.43 -14.77 1.04
C ARG A 7 3.64 -13.90 0.70
N VAL A 8 3.78 -12.73 1.34
CA VAL A 8 4.92 -11.85 1.11
C VAL A 8 6.18 -12.54 1.62
N PRO A 9 7.16 -12.85 0.75
CA PRO A 9 8.42 -13.41 1.19
C PRO A 9 9.19 -12.33 1.94
N GLY A 10 9.56 -12.64 3.18
CA GLY A 10 10.60 -11.92 3.91
C GLY A 10 12.00 -12.28 3.39
N SER A 11 13.03 -11.93 4.15
CA SER A 11 14.42 -12.26 3.81
C SER A 11 14.72 -13.77 3.81
N GLU A 12 13.93 -14.55 4.54
CA GLU A 12 14.16 -16.00 4.72
C GLU A 12 12.88 -16.83 4.60
N ILE A 13 11.75 -16.30 5.06
CA ILE A 13 10.51 -17.04 5.21
C ILE A 13 9.30 -16.12 5.06
N SER A 14 8.15 -16.66 4.62
CA SER A 14 6.87 -15.94 4.63
C SER A 14 6.08 -16.21 5.92
N LEU A 15 5.08 -15.37 6.19
CA LEU A 15 4.12 -15.60 7.28
C LEU A 15 3.32 -16.91 7.08
N LEU A 16 3.04 -17.28 5.83
CA LEU A 16 2.38 -18.54 5.49
C LEU A 16 3.26 -19.75 5.82
N ASP A 17 4.56 -19.68 5.55
CA ASP A 17 5.51 -20.74 5.89
C ASP A 17 5.70 -20.85 7.40
N LEU A 18 5.75 -19.73 8.13
CA LEU A 18 5.79 -19.72 9.60
C LEU A 18 4.55 -20.39 10.18
N ARG A 19 3.38 -20.12 9.61
CA ARG A 19 2.13 -20.81 9.98
C ARG A 19 2.24 -22.32 9.75
N ALA A 20 2.79 -22.74 8.61
CA ALA A 20 3.00 -24.16 8.31
C ALA A 20 3.99 -24.83 9.30
N LYS A 21 4.92 -24.05 9.87
CA LYS A 21 5.86 -24.49 10.93
C LYS A 21 5.26 -24.43 12.35
N GLY A 22 3.98 -24.11 12.50
CA GLY A 22 3.27 -24.13 13.79
C GLY A 22 3.12 -22.77 14.47
N ALA A 23 3.53 -21.66 13.85
CA ALA A 23 3.25 -20.32 14.39
C ALA A 23 1.75 -19.98 14.30
N ASP A 24 1.21 -19.30 15.31
CA ASP A 24 -0.18 -18.82 15.33
C ASP A 24 -0.31 -17.54 14.49
N VAL A 25 -0.44 -17.72 13.17
CA VAL A 25 -0.66 -16.62 12.21
C VAL A 25 -2.04 -16.76 11.60
N ARG A 26 -2.87 -15.72 11.76
CA ARG A 26 -4.26 -15.70 11.29
C ARG A 26 -4.48 -14.67 10.18
N ALA A 27 -5.13 -15.11 9.11
CA ALA A 27 -5.69 -14.24 8.09
C ALA A 27 -7.01 -13.67 8.61
N LEU A 28 -7.18 -12.36 8.56
CA LEU A 28 -8.40 -11.68 8.98
C LEU A 28 -9.11 -11.14 7.74
N TYR A 29 -10.44 -11.19 7.74
CA TYR A 29 -11.24 -10.47 6.74
C TYR A 29 -11.45 -9.02 7.15
N SER A 30 -11.61 -8.77 8.45
CA SER A 30 -11.74 -7.44 9.05
C SER A 30 -10.74 -7.25 10.19
N PRO A 31 -10.10 -6.06 10.31
CA PRO A 31 -9.26 -5.75 11.48
C PRO A 31 -10.00 -5.90 12.82
N LEU A 32 -11.31 -5.67 12.88
CA LEU A 32 -12.08 -5.78 14.13
C LEU A 32 -12.15 -7.19 14.71
N GLU A 33 -11.88 -8.23 13.92
CA GLU A 33 -11.77 -9.62 14.41
C GLU A 33 -10.66 -9.77 15.47
N VAL A 34 -9.68 -8.86 15.49
CA VAL A 34 -8.63 -8.83 16.53
C VAL A 34 -9.23 -8.70 17.93
N LEU A 35 -10.34 -7.96 18.10
CA LEU A 35 -10.98 -7.76 19.40
C LEU A 35 -11.49 -9.08 19.98
N GLU A 36 -12.20 -9.87 19.16
CA GLU A 36 -12.72 -11.19 19.51
C GLU A 36 -11.56 -12.15 19.85
N ILE A 37 -10.53 -12.18 18.98
CA ILE A 37 -9.35 -13.02 19.17
C ILE A 37 -8.64 -12.68 20.48
N ALA A 38 -8.47 -11.39 20.78
CA ALA A 38 -7.80 -10.94 21.99
C ALA A 38 -8.54 -11.36 23.26
N LYS A 39 -9.87 -11.22 23.28
CA LYS A 39 -10.74 -11.63 24.40
C LYS A 39 -10.70 -13.14 24.64
N GLN A 40 -10.59 -13.94 23.58
CA GLN A 40 -10.49 -15.40 23.67
C GLN A 40 -9.09 -15.90 24.04
N ASN A 41 -8.07 -15.01 24.06
CA ASN A 41 -6.66 -15.38 24.27
C ASN A 41 -5.98 -14.45 25.29
N LEU A 42 -6.57 -14.31 26.48
CA LEU A 42 -6.12 -13.35 27.50
C LEU A 42 -4.67 -13.56 27.97
N ASN A 43 -4.14 -14.77 27.85
CA ASN A 43 -2.76 -15.13 28.20
C ASN A 43 -1.77 -14.97 27.04
N LYS A 44 -2.19 -14.45 25.88
CA LYS A 44 -1.33 -14.23 24.72
C LYS A 44 -1.32 -12.76 24.32
N ASN A 45 -0.17 -12.32 23.82
CA ASN A 45 -0.06 -11.05 23.12
C ASN A 45 -0.48 -11.23 21.65
N ILE A 46 -1.38 -10.38 21.18
CA ILE A 46 -1.89 -10.39 19.81
C ILE A 46 -1.26 -9.21 19.07
N ILE A 47 -0.48 -9.49 18.03
CA ILE A 47 0.15 -8.46 17.19
C ILE A 47 -0.63 -8.34 15.88
N PHE A 48 -1.28 -7.20 15.68
CA PHE A 48 -1.91 -6.84 14.42
C PHE A 48 -0.88 -6.15 13.51
N PHE A 49 -0.44 -6.87 12.48
CA PHE A 49 0.34 -6.30 11.38
C PHE A 49 -0.56 -5.42 10.50
N ALA A 50 -0.46 -4.11 10.72
CA ALA A 50 -1.26 -3.09 10.06
C ALA A 50 -0.49 -2.57 8.84
N ILE A 51 -0.87 -3.02 7.65
CA ILE A 51 -0.23 -2.65 6.38
C ILE A 51 -1.26 -2.07 5.42
N GLY A 52 -0.83 -1.11 4.62
CA GLY A 52 -1.58 -0.63 3.46
C GLY A 52 -1.64 0.88 3.38
N PHE A 53 -2.28 1.35 2.31
CA PHE A 53 -2.48 2.77 2.01
C PHE A 53 -3.57 3.38 2.89
N GLU A 54 -3.93 4.63 2.59
CA GLU A 54 -4.96 5.41 3.26
C GLU A 54 -6.35 4.77 3.23
N THR A 55 -6.59 3.78 2.35
CA THR A 55 -7.81 2.94 2.40
C THR A 55 -7.91 2.09 3.66
N THR A 56 -6.77 1.65 4.19
CA THR A 56 -6.67 0.72 5.31
C THR A 56 -6.34 1.39 6.64
N THR A 57 -5.64 2.53 6.61
CA THR A 57 -5.25 3.29 7.80
C THR A 57 -6.43 3.61 8.74
N PRO A 58 -7.60 4.06 8.25
CA PRO A 58 -8.75 4.32 9.12
C PRO A 58 -9.30 3.07 9.81
N MET A 59 -9.16 1.89 9.20
CA MET A 59 -9.59 0.64 9.82
C MET A 59 -8.69 0.26 11.00
N SER A 60 -7.37 0.44 10.87
CA SER A 60 -6.42 0.27 11.97
C SER A 60 -6.64 1.30 13.08
N ALA A 61 -6.94 2.55 12.72
CA ALA A 61 -7.30 3.59 13.67
C ALA A 61 -8.56 3.25 14.47
N LEU A 62 -9.59 2.72 13.79
CA LEU A 62 -10.83 2.27 14.43
C LEU A 62 -10.59 1.09 15.37
N LEU A 63 -9.75 0.13 14.95
CA LEU A 63 -9.38 -1.00 15.81
C LEU A 63 -8.67 -0.50 17.08
N LEU A 64 -7.68 0.39 16.95
CA LEU A 64 -7.00 0.97 18.10
C LEU A 64 -7.96 1.74 19.02
N GLN A 65 -8.87 2.52 18.45
CA GLN A 65 -9.92 3.19 19.23
C GLN A 65 -10.72 2.18 20.07
N LYS A 66 -11.14 1.07 19.49
CA LYS A 66 -11.91 0.03 20.19
C LYS A 66 -11.09 -0.69 21.25
N VAL A 67 -9.83 -1.00 20.98
CA VAL A 67 -8.89 -1.56 21.96
C VAL A 67 -8.79 -0.66 23.20
N ILE A 68 -8.67 0.66 23.00
CA ILE A 68 -8.62 1.65 24.09
C ILE A 68 -9.96 1.73 24.83
N GLU A 69 -11.08 1.89 24.11
CA GLU A 69 -12.42 2.00 24.70
C GLU A 69 -12.80 0.77 25.55
N GLU A 70 -12.46 -0.42 25.06
CA GLU A 70 -12.75 -1.70 25.71
C GLU A 70 -11.66 -2.14 26.70
N LYS A 71 -10.60 -1.34 26.87
CA LYS A 71 -9.47 -1.61 27.78
C LYS A 71 -8.81 -2.98 27.54
N ILE A 72 -8.62 -3.34 26.27
CA ILE A 72 -7.97 -4.59 25.88
C ILE A 72 -6.46 -4.40 25.96
N ASN A 73 -5.80 -5.12 26.87
CA ASN A 73 -4.39 -4.87 27.21
C ASN A 73 -3.39 -5.78 26.49
N ASN A 74 -3.87 -6.75 25.71
CA ASN A 74 -3.04 -7.75 25.03
C ASN A 74 -3.03 -7.60 23.50
N VAL A 75 -3.36 -6.41 22.98
CA VAL A 75 -3.32 -6.10 21.54
C VAL A 75 -2.26 -5.05 21.26
N PHE A 76 -1.39 -5.36 20.31
CA PHE A 76 -0.31 -4.49 19.85
C PHE A 76 -0.35 -4.36 18.33
N PHE A 77 0.14 -3.24 17.83
CA PHE A 77 0.08 -2.88 16.43
C PHE A 77 1.49 -2.76 15.89
N HIS A 78 1.78 -3.47 14.80
CA HIS A 78 2.99 -3.24 14.02
C HIS A 78 2.62 -2.45 12.76
N ILE A 79 2.85 -1.14 12.82
CA ILE A 79 2.41 -0.20 11.78
C ILE A 79 3.37 -0.22 10.58
N ASN A 80 2.78 -0.42 9.41
CA ASN A 80 3.39 -0.42 8.09
C ASN A 80 2.45 0.32 7.11
N HIS A 81 1.78 1.36 7.59
CA HIS A 81 0.91 2.18 6.77
C HIS A 81 1.73 3.17 5.94
N ILE A 82 1.33 3.35 4.70
CA ILE A 82 2.04 4.18 3.72
C ILE A 82 1.09 5.20 3.09
N THR A 83 1.66 6.30 2.60
CA THR A 83 0.93 7.36 1.90
C THR A 83 1.13 7.24 0.39
N VAL A 84 0.18 7.72 -0.41
CA VAL A 84 0.31 7.73 -1.88
C VAL A 84 1.05 8.96 -2.41
N PRO A 85 0.83 10.20 -1.94
CA PRO A 85 1.49 11.36 -2.52
C PRO A 85 3.02 11.29 -2.51
N ALA A 86 3.61 10.81 -1.41
CA ALA A 86 5.05 10.75 -1.24
C ALA A 86 5.77 9.83 -2.25
N PRO A 87 5.34 8.56 -2.47
CA PRO A 87 5.95 7.73 -3.51
C PRO A 87 5.70 8.24 -4.93
N VAL A 88 4.54 8.87 -5.21
CA VAL A 88 4.30 9.51 -6.51
C VAL A 88 5.29 10.65 -6.73
N GLU A 89 5.49 11.50 -5.73
CA GLU A 89 6.47 12.58 -5.78
C GLU A 89 7.90 12.06 -5.92
N ALA A 90 8.28 11.02 -5.19
CA ALA A 90 9.60 10.40 -5.31
C ALA A 90 9.87 9.85 -6.72
N ILE A 91 8.87 9.21 -7.34
CA ILE A 91 8.96 8.72 -8.72
C ILE A 91 9.08 9.89 -9.71
N MET A 92 8.31 10.96 -9.52
CA MET A 92 8.32 12.11 -10.43
C MET A 92 9.58 12.98 -10.32
N ASN A 93 10.32 12.88 -9.22
CA ASN A 93 11.64 13.53 -9.08
C ASN A 93 12.79 12.71 -9.70
N ASP A 94 12.57 11.45 -10.09
CA ASP A 94 13.61 10.64 -10.75
C ASP A 94 13.73 11.06 -12.22
N GLU A 95 14.88 11.63 -12.60
CA GLU A 95 15.15 12.14 -13.94
C GLU A 95 15.05 11.08 -15.05
N ASN A 96 15.17 9.80 -14.69
CA ASN A 96 15.07 8.70 -15.66
C ASN A 96 13.62 8.35 -16.00
N VAL A 97 12.66 8.79 -15.19
CA VAL A 97 11.25 8.41 -15.31
C VAL A 97 10.60 9.12 -16.49
N LYS A 98 9.88 8.33 -17.30
CA LYS A 98 9.15 8.78 -18.50
C LYS A 98 7.64 8.66 -18.31
N ILE A 99 7.13 9.19 -17.21
CA ILE A 99 5.68 9.19 -16.92
C ILE A 99 5.11 10.54 -17.31
N ASN A 100 4.15 10.52 -18.25
CA ASN A 100 3.49 11.72 -18.74
C ASN A 100 2.12 11.98 -18.09
N ALA A 101 1.58 11.00 -17.36
CA ALA A 101 0.30 11.11 -16.66
C ALA A 101 0.11 9.95 -15.68
N PHE A 102 -0.80 10.11 -14.72
CA PHE A 102 -1.21 9.03 -13.81
C PHE A 102 -2.70 8.74 -13.89
N LEU A 103 -3.05 7.47 -13.75
CA LEU A 103 -4.34 7.07 -13.21
C LEU A 103 -4.19 7.00 -11.69
N GLY A 104 -4.84 7.93 -10.99
CA GLY A 104 -4.79 8.04 -9.54
C GLY A 104 -5.61 6.94 -8.85
N PRO A 105 -5.18 6.45 -7.67
CA PRO A 105 -5.84 5.33 -7.00
C PRO A 105 -7.21 5.73 -6.45
N SER A 106 -8.26 5.13 -6.98
CA SER A 106 -9.64 5.50 -6.67
C SER A 106 -10.06 5.28 -5.23
N HIS A 107 -9.88 4.08 -4.68
CA HIS A 107 -10.30 3.82 -3.30
C HIS A 107 -9.51 4.66 -2.28
N VAL A 108 -8.24 4.94 -2.54
CA VAL A 108 -7.45 5.88 -1.72
C VAL A 108 -8.10 7.26 -1.78
N SER A 109 -8.47 7.71 -2.98
CA SER A 109 -9.14 8.99 -3.19
C SER A 109 -10.51 9.08 -2.52
N VAL A 110 -11.22 7.96 -2.30
CA VAL A 110 -12.47 7.97 -1.50
C VAL A 110 -12.17 8.42 -0.05
N ILE A 111 -11.01 8.03 0.49
CA ILE A 111 -10.61 8.44 1.84
C ILE A 111 -9.99 9.83 1.84
N THR A 112 -8.98 10.06 1.02
CA THR A 112 -8.17 11.28 1.04
C THR A 112 -8.78 12.45 0.30
N GLY A 113 -9.71 12.17 -0.61
CA GLY A 113 -10.15 13.11 -1.64
C GLY A 113 -9.16 13.15 -2.79
N TYR A 114 -9.61 13.63 -3.96
CA TYR A 114 -8.70 13.82 -5.09
C TYR A 114 -7.82 15.08 -4.94
N GLY A 115 -8.18 16.01 -4.05
CA GLY A 115 -7.49 17.28 -3.88
C GLY A 115 -6.01 17.13 -3.48
N ILE A 116 -5.64 16.01 -2.85
CA ILE A 116 -4.25 15.72 -2.47
C ILE A 116 -3.29 15.64 -3.65
N TYR A 117 -3.81 15.40 -4.86
CA TYR A 117 -3.00 15.28 -6.08
C TYR A 117 -2.84 16.61 -6.83
N GLU A 118 -3.60 17.65 -6.49
CA GLU A 118 -3.55 18.95 -7.19
C GLU A 118 -2.15 19.58 -7.13
N PRO A 119 -1.45 19.60 -5.97
CA PRO A 119 -0.08 20.13 -5.91
C PRO A 119 0.90 19.35 -6.78
N LEU A 120 0.75 18.01 -6.85
CA LEU A 120 1.62 17.15 -7.65
C LEU A 120 1.41 17.39 -9.15
N ALA A 121 0.16 17.44 -9.59
CA ALA A 121 -0.16 17.69 -10.99
C ALA A 121 0.38 19.05 -11.48
N ALA A 122 0.24 20.09 -10.65
CA ALA A 122 0.74 21.42 -10.94
C ALA A 122 2.28 21.49 -10.92
N LYS A 123 2.92 20.93 -9.89
CA LYS A 123 4.39 20.95 -9.72
C LYS A 123 5.10 20.25 -10.88
N PHE A 124 4.66 19.05 -11.23
CA PHE A 124 5.33 18.20 -12.23
C PHE A 124 4.76 18.35 -13.64
N LYS A 125 3.79 19.24 -13.86
CA LYS A 125 3.09 19.39 -15.15
C LYS A 125 2.66 18.03 -15.71
N THR A 126 2.02 17.23 -14.88
CA THR A 126 1.66 15.84 -15.17
C THR A 126 0.21 15.63 -14.74
N PRO A 127 -0.75 15.45 -15.68
CA PRO A 127 -2.16 15.29 -15.33
C PRO A 127 -2.39 13.98 -14.57
N ILE A 128 -3.35 14.01 -13.64
CA ILE A 128 -3.72 12.87 -12.81
C ILE A 128 -5.22 12.67 -12.95
N ALA A 129 -5.65 11.50 -13.41
CA ALA A 129 -7.08 11.17 -13.48
C ALA A 129 -7.43 10.14 -12.40
N VAL A 130 -8.26 10.53 -11.42
CA VAL A 130 -8.82 9.60 -10.44
C VAL A 130 -9.95 8.82 -11.11
N SER A 131 -9.67 7.55 -11.43
CA SER A 131 -10.48 6.72 -12.33
C SER A 131 -11.13 5.56 -11.61
N GLY A 132 -12.42 5.32 -11.83
CA GLY A 132 -13.08 4.10 -11.37
C GLY A 132 -12.47 2.82 -11.98
N PHE A 133 -13.00 1.66 -11.60
CA PHE A 133 -12.44 0.37 -12.02
C PHE A 133 -13.15 -0.26 -13.22
N GLU A 134 -14.25 0.33 -13.68
CA GLU A 134 -14.93 -0.18 -14.87
C GLU A 134 -14.13 0.16 -16.13
N PRO A 135 -14.15 -0.67 -17.18
CA PRO A 135 -13.41 -0.39 -18.41
C PRO A 135 -13.71 1.00 -19.00
N VAL A 136 -14.97 1.43 -18.94
CA VAL A 136 -15.40 2.76 -19.40
C VAL A 136 -14.86 3.90 -18.55
N ASP A 137 -14.66 3.68 -17.24
CA ASP A 137 -14.07 4.69 -16.35
C ASP A 137 -12.62 4.97 -16.72
N ILE A 138 -11.88 3.89 -17.00
CA ILE A 138 -10.48 3.95 -17.41
C ILE A 138 -10.37 4.63 -18.78
N LEU A 139 -11.22 4.27 -19.75
CA LEU A 139 -11.22 4.87 -21.07
C LEU A 139 -11.52 6.38 -21.03
N GLU A 140 -12.52 6.80 -20.25
CA GLU A 140 -12.84 8.23 -20.08
C GLU A 140 -11.67 8.99 -19.42
N SER A 141 -11.00 8.37 -18.44
CA SER A 141 -9.84 8.95 -17.75
C SER A 141 -8.65 9.12 -18.68
N VAL A 142 -8.37 8.13 -19.52
CA VAL A 142 -7.33 8.20 -20.55
C VAL A 142 -7.67 9.26 -21.60
N LEU A 143 -8.92 9.33 -22.05
CA LEU A 143 -9.39 10.38 -22.97
C LEU A 143 -9.16 11.78 -22.38
N ASN A 144 -9.48 11.97 -21.10
CA ASN A 144 -9.24 13.24 -20.42
C ASN A 144 -7.74 13.59 -20.38
N ILE A 145 -6.88 12.64 -20.02
CA ILE A 145 -5.41 12.81 -20.01
C ILE A 145 -4.90 13.24 -21.40
N ILE A 146 -5.36 12.59 -22.47
CA ILE A 146 -4.96 12.92 -23.84
C ILE A 146 -5.39 14.35 -24.21
N LYS A 147 -6.62 14.75 -23.87
CA LYS A 147 -7.11 16.12 -24.10
C LYS A 147 -6.25 17.15 -23.37
N GLN A 148 -5.97 16.90 -22.09
CA GLN A 148 -5.10 17.76 -21.30
C GLN A 148 -3.70 17.89 -21.90
N SER A 149 -3.12 16.79 -22.38
CA SER A 149 -1.83 16.79 -23.08
C SER A 149 -1.85 17.63 -24.36
N ASN A 150 -2.93 17.53 -25.16
CA ASN A 150 -3.06 18.30 -26.40
C ASN A 150 -3.27 19.80 -26.14
N GLU A 151 -3.93 20.14 -25.04
CA GLU A 151 -4.22 21.52 -24.62
C GLU A 151 -3.09 22.14 -23.78
N GLY A 152 -2.07 21.36 -23.40
CA GLY A 152 -1.00 21.82 -22.51
C GLY A 152 -1.48 22.13 -21.08
N THR A 153 -2.50 21.43 -20.60
CA THR A 153 -3.06 21.58 -19.24
C THR A 153 -2.68 20.39 -18.34
N PHE A 154 -2.55 20.65 -17.04
CA PHE A 154 -2.03 19.68 -16.07
C PHE A 154 -2.84 19.72 -14.76
N LYS A 155 -4.07 19.21 -14.82
CA LYS A 155 -5.03 19.24 -13.72
C LYS A 155 -5.39 17.83 -13.27
N VAL A 156 -5.89 17.76 -12.05
CA VAL A 156 -6.53 16.54 -11.54
C VAL A 156 -7.94 16.44 -12.13
N TYR A 157 -8.24 15.31 -12.75
CA TYR A 157 -9.58 14.99 -13.24
C TYR A 157 -10.20 13.91 -12.38
N ASN A 158 -11.31 14.24 -11.72
CA ASN A 158 -12.09 13.25 -11.00
C ASN A 158 -13.10 12.60 -11.95
N GLN A 159 -12.76 11.43 -12.48
CA GLN A 159 -13.68 10.60 -13.25
C GLN A 159 -14.62 9.84 -12.32
N TYR A 160 -14.12 9.40 -11.16
CA TYR A 160 -14.87 8.61 -10.19
C TYR A 160 -15.80 9.43 -9.27
N LYS A 161 -16.47 10.46 -9.82
CA LYS A 161 -17.30 11.43 -9.08
C LYS A 161 -18.43 10.82 -8.26
N ARG A 162 -18.87 9.62 -8.64
CA ARG A 162 -19.92 8.87 -7.93
C ARG A 162 -19.49 8.38 -6.54
N ALA A 163 -18.18 8.33 -6.26
CA ALA A 163 -17.64 7.88 -4.98
C ALA A 163 -16.60 8.83 -4.36
N VAL A 164 -15.98 9.69 -5.17
CA VAL A 164 -14.86 10.54 -4.73
C VAL A 164 -15.26 12.01 -4.75
N SER A 165 -15.10 12.69 -3.61
CA SER A 165 -15.17 14.16 -3.49
C SER A 165 -13.77 14.78 -3.50
N LYS A 166 -13.69 16.12 -3.51
CA LYS A 166 -12.40 16.83 -3.47
C LYS A 166 -11.69 16.60 -2.13
N GLU A 167 -12.46 16.66 -1.05
CA GLU A 167 -11.99 16.57 0.34
C GLU A 167 -11.90 15.13 0.85
N GLY A 168 -12.61 14.19 0.20
CA GLY A 168 -12.69 12.79 0.62
C GLY A 168 -13.52 12.58 1.89
N ASN A 169 -13.22 11.50 2.60
CA ASN A 169 -13.88 11.16 3.85
C ASN A 169 -13.19 11.82 5.05
N ILE A 170 -13.63 13.03 5.38
CA ILE A 170 -13.10 13.83 6.50
C ILE A 170 -13.17 13.07 7.84
N LYS A 171 -14.21 12.27 8.09
CA LYS A 171 -14.33 11.49 9.33
C LYS A 171 -13.23 10.44 9.44
N ALA A 172 -12.97 9.70 8.36
CA ALA A 172 -11.92 8.69 8.31
C ALA A 172 -10.53 9.31 8.42
N GLN A 173 -10.29 10.44 7.75
CA GLN A 173 -9.04 11.18 7.86
C GLN A 173 -8.79 11.70 9.28
N ASN A 174 -9.80 12.28 9.93
CA ASN A 174 -9.67 12.76 11.31
C ASN A 174 -9.40 11.61 12.28
N LEU A 175 -10.02 10.45 12.05
CA LEU A 175 -9.77 9.26 12.83
C LEU A 175 -8.32 8.77 12.69
N ALA A 176 -7.80 8.70 11.45
CA ALA A 176 -6.39 8.35 11.22
C ALA A 176 -5.44 9.39 11.85
N LYS A 177 -5.67 10.68 11.63
CA LYS A 177 -4.87 11.79 12.19
C LYS A 177 -4.89 11.84 13.71
N LYS A 178 -5.92 11.28 14.36
CA LYS A 178 -5.96 11.19 15.82
C LYS A 178 -4.82 10.30 16.32
N TYR A 179 -4.63 9.12 15.74
CA TYR A 179 -3.71 8.10 16.25
C TYR A 179 -2.34 8.06 15.59
N PHE A 180 -2.25 8.51 14.34
CA PHE A 180 -1.04 8.41 13.54
C PHE A 180 -0.40 9.77 13.25
N ARG A 181 0.91 9.78 13.03
CA ARG A 181 1.68 10.89 12.46
C ARG A 181 2.50 10.39 11.27
N VAL A 182 2.87 11.32 10.40
CA VAL A 182 3.71 11.04 9.22
C VAL A 182 5.14 10.73 9.66
N CYS A 183 5.78 9.78 8.98
CA CYS A 183 7.18 9.43 9.15
C CYS A 183 7.83 9.04 7.82
N ASP A 184 9.16 8.96 7.82
CA ASP A 184 9.91 8.39 6.71
C ASP A 184 9.72 6.87 6.68
N PHE A 185 9.67 6.29 5.49
CA PHE A 185 9.36 4.86 5.35
C PHE A 185 10.15 4.20 4.23
N GLU A 186 10.64 2.99 4.47
CA GLU A 186 11.37 2.20 3.50
C GLU A 186 10.38 1.49 2.56
N PHE A 187 10.30 1.92 1.30
CA PHE A 187 9.49 1.28 0.29
C PHE A 187 10.29 0.22 -0.43
N ARG A 188 9.83 -1.04 -0.33
CA ARG A 188 10.46 -2.18 -1.02
C ARG A 188 10.57 -1.94 -2.53
N GLY A 189 11.79 -1.72 -3.01
CA GLY A 189 12.12 -1.47 -4.41
C GLY A 189 12.19 0.02 -4.82
N LEU A 190 11.83 0.94 -3.92
CA LEU A 190 11.94 2.40 -4.14
C LEU A 190 12.92 3.06 -3.16
N GLY A 191 13.24 2.43 -2.03
CA GLY A 191 14.14 2.95 -1.01
C GLY A 191 13.39 3.74 0.08
N LEU A 192 14.15 4.44 0.91
CA LEU A 192 13.60 5.35 1.92
C LEU A 192 12.90 6.54 1.25
N ILE A 193 11.62 6.72 1.55
CA ILE A 193 10.81 7.83 1.08
C ILE A 193 10.44 8.71 2.26
N LYS A 194 10.83 9.98 2.17
CA LYS A 194 10.49 10.99 3.16
C LYS A 194 8.98 11.18 3.23
N ASP A 195 8.43 11.26 4.44
CA ASP A 195 6.99 11.44 4.66
C ASP A 195 6.11 10.34 4.01
N GLY A 196 6.72 9.19 3.70
CA GLY A 196 6.11 8.10 2.96
C GLY A 196 5.28 7.14 3.80
N GLY A 197 5.41 7.21 5.13
CA GLY A 197 4.75 6.31 6.07
C GLY A 197 3.92 7.02 7.11
N LEU A 198 3.27 6.20 7.93
CA LEU A 198 2.61 6.61 9.15
C LEU A 198 3.11 5.75 10.31
N GLU A 199 3.25 6.36 11.47
CA GLU A 199 3.56 5.70 12.73
C GLU A 199 2.59 6.13 13.83
N LEU A 200 2.49 5.35 14.90
CA LEU A 200 1.70 5.74 16.06
C LEU A 200 2.30 6.99 16.71
N LYS A 201 1.44 7.92 17.14
CA LYS A 201 1.88 9.02 17.99
C LYS A 201 2.41 8.50 19.31
N GLU A 202 3.31 9.27 19.92
CA GLU A 202 3.97 8.91 21.18
C GLU A 202 2.98 8.59 22.32
N GLU A 203 1.85 9.30 22.37
CA GLU A 203 0.77 9.08 23.34
C GLU A 203 0.11 7.69 23.24
N PHE A 204 0.28 6.97 22.13
CA PHE A 204 -0.21 5.61 21.90
C PHE A 204 0.93 4.57 21.86
N SER A 205 2.14 4.93 22.28
CA SER A 205 3.34 4.07 22.25
C SER A 205 3.18 2.74 22.98
N THR A 206 2.30 2.66 23.98
CA THR A 206 2.00 1.43 24.73
C THR A 206 1.38 0.34 23.86
N TYR A 207 0.75 0.72 22.74
CA TYR A 207 0.15 -0.20 21.76
C TYR A 207 1.11 -0.54 20.61
N ASP A 208 2.27 0.10 20.54
CA ASP A 208 3.23 -0.10 19.45
C ASP A 208 4.06 -1.37 19.70
N ALA A 209 3.90 -2.35 18.81
CA ALA A 209 4.64 -3.61 18.89
C ALA A 209 6.15 -3.39 18.78
N SER A 210 6.60 -2.42 17.96
CA SER A 210 8.02 -2.14 17.75
C SER A 210 8.71 -1.54 18.97
N LYS A 211 7.95 -0.90 19.86
CA LYS A 211 8.44 -0.37 21.14
C LYS A 211 8.36 -1.41 22.27
N LYS A 212 7.41 -2.35 22.17
CA LYS A 212 7.16 -3.35 23.20
C LYS A 212 8.02 -4.61 23.06
N PHE A 213 8.32 -5.02 21.82
CA PHE A 213 9.01 -6.25 21.49
C PHE A 213 10.31 -5.96 20.73
N ASP A 214 11.25 -6.89 20.77
CA ASP A 214 12.42 -6.83 19.90
C ASP A 214 12.00 -7.14 18.46
N CYS A 215 11.91 -6.09 17.65
CA CYS A 215 11.59 -6.16 16.23
C CYS A 215 12.82 -5.86 15.36
N MET A 216 14.05 -5.92 15.90
CA MET A 216 15.24 -5.71 15.10
C MET A 216 15.36 -6.80 14.04
N VAL A 217 15.43 -6.39 12.77
CA VAL A 217 15.57 -7.28 11.63
C VAL A 217 16.79 -6.91 10.81
N GLN A 218 17.57 -7.91 10.39
CA GLN A 218 18.56 -7.75 9.35
C GLN A 218 17.88 -7.94 7.99
N SER A 219 17.65 -6.83 7.28
CA SER A 219 17.12 -6.88 5.92
C SER A 219 18.19 -7.41 4.97
N LYS A 220 17.88 -8.49 4.24
CA LYS A 220 18.70 -8.90 3.10
C LYS A 220 18.36 -8.04 1.90
N ASN A 221 19.37 -7.72 1.10
CA ASN A 221 19.15 -7.01 -0.17
C ASN A 221 18.18 -7.80 -1.06
N GLU A 222 17.32 -7.06 -1.76
CA GLU A 222 16.45 -7.63 -2.79
C GLU A 222 17.26 -8.42 -3.82
N SER A 223 16.63 -9.44 -4.40
CA SER A 223 17.27 -10.25 -5.44
C SER A 223 17.73 -9.38 -6.61
N LYS A 224 19.04 -9.39 -6.89
CA LYS A 224 19.63 -8.69 -8.05
C LYS A 224 19.04 -9.15 -9.39
N ALA A 225 18.41 -10.33 -9.43
CA ALA A 225 17.75 -10.85 -10.62
C ALA A 225 16.36 -10.22 -10.86
N CYS A 226 15.76 -9.60 -9.83
CA CYS A 226 14.45 -8.97 -9.93
C CYS A 226 14.58 -7.47 -10.24
N ILE A 227 13.86 -7.00 -11.26
CA ILE A 227 13.79 -5.59 -11.63
C ILE A 227 12.48 -4.90 -11.19
N CYS A 228 11.83 -5.38 -10.13
CA CYS A 228 10.53 -4.83 -9.69
C CYS A 228 10.60 -3.32 -9.37
N GLY A 229 11.73 -2.81 -8.84
CA GLY A 229 11.92 -1.37 -8.67
C GLY A 229 11.85 -0.58 -9.98
N GLN A 230 12.42 -1.10 -11.07
CA GLN A 230 12.33 -0.47 -12.40
C GLN A 230 10.90 -0.52 -12.95
N ILE A 231 10.18 -1.62 -12.70
CA ILE A 231 8.77 -1.78 -13.09
C ILE A 231 7.88 -0.79 -12.33
N LEU A 232 8.08 -0.63 -11.03
CA LEU A 232 7.34 0.34 -10.20
C LEU A 232 7.57 1.78 -10.64
N ARG A 233 8.76 2.10 -11.15
CA ARG A 233 9.10 3.42 -11.73
C ARG A 233 8.65 3.60 -13.18
N GLY A 234 8.03 2.59 -13.79
CA GLY A 234 7.62 2.64 -15.19
C GLY A 234 8.76 2.58 -16.20
N LEU A 235 9.98 2.20 -15.78
CA LEU A 235 11.17 2.09 -16.63
C LEU A 235 11.24 0.77 -17.39
N ALA A 236 10.53 -0.26 -16.93
CA ALA A 236 10.47 -1.59 -17.52
C ALA A 236 9.07 -2.18 -17.38
N LYS A 237 8.75 -3.14 -18.24
CA LYS A 237 7.53 -3.96 -18.17
C LYS A 237 7.83 -5.29 -17.49
N PRO A 238 6.82 -5.98 -16.93
CA PRO A 238 7.04 -7.31 -16.33
C PRO A 238 7.74 -8.32 -17.25
N TYR A 239 7.47 -8.31 -18.56
CA TYR A 239 8.11 -9.21 -19.52
C TYR A 239 9.59 -8.86 -19.82
N ASP A 240 10.07 -7.68 -19.44
CA ASP A 240 11.50 -7.32 -19.54
C ASP A 240 12.32 -7.96 -18.40
N CYS A 241 11.64 -8.48 -17.37
CA CYS A 241 12.27 -9.11 -16.22
C CYS A 241 12.64 -10.57 -16.53
N LYS A 242 13.93 -10.91 -16.51
CA LYS A 242 14.44 -12.26 -16.87
C LYS A 242 13.86 -13.40 -16.04
N VAL A 243 13.41 -13.13 -14.81
CA VAL A 243 12.83 -14.14 -13.91
C VAL A 243 11.31 -14.18 -13.96
N PHE A 244 10.64 -13.23 -14.63
CA PHE A 244 9.17 -13.18 -14.72
C PHE A 244 8.60 -14.41 -15.42
N GLY A 245 7.61 -15.04 -14.80
CA GLY A 245 6.93 -16.23 -15.32
C GLY A 245 7.77 -17.52 -15.30
N LYS A 246 9.05 -17.43 -14.91
CA LYS A 246 9.99 -18.54 -14.77
C LYS A 246 10.22 -18.84 -13.29
N ALA A 247 11.29 -18.30 -12.72
CA ALA A 247 11.60 -18.43 -11.31
C ALA A 247 10.69 -17.56 -10.41
N CYS A 248 10.17 -16.46 -10.94
CA CYS A 248 9.23 -15.57 -10.25
C CYS A 248 7.81 -15.82 -10.76
N THR A 249 6.99 -16.51 -9.96
CA THR A 249 5.58 -16.80 -10.25
C THR A 249 4.70 -16.48 -9.03
N PRO A 250 3.36 -16.45 -9.13
CA PRO A 250 2.51 -16.26 -7.96
C PRO A 250 2.67 -17.35 -6.87
N ARG A 251 3.19 -18.53 -7.23
CA ARG A 251 3.50 -19.61 -6.27
C ARG A 251 4.87 -19.43 -5.60
N SER A 252 5.82 -18.83 -6.30
CA SER A 252 7.17 -18.57 -5.83
C SER A 252 7.57 -17.14 -6.21
N PRO A 253 7.00 -16.11 -5.55
CA PRO A 253 7.26 -14.73 -5.90
C PRO A 253 8.66 -14.33 -5.44
N ILE A 254 9.41 -13.64 -6.30
CA ILE A 254 10.73 -13.08 -5.95
C ILE A 254 10.59 -11.60 -5.56
N GLY A 255 9.86 -10.81 -6.33
CA GLY A 255 9.65 -9.38 -6.10
C GLY A 255 8.23 -9.07 -5.63
N SER A 256 8.08 -7.95 -4.92
CA SER A 256 6.79 -7.47 -4.37
C SER A 256 5.68 -7.39 -5.44
N CYS A 257 6.04 -6.99 -6.66
CA CYS A 257 5.14 -6.89 -7.81
C CYS A 257 4.44 -8.23 -8.20
N MET A 258 4.96 -9.39 -7.78
CA MET A 258 4.39 -10.72 -8.07
C MET A 258 3.61 -11.30 -6.87
N VAL A 259 3.78 -10.74 -5.68
CA VAL A 259 3.20 -11.28 -4.45
C VAL A 259 1.71 -10.97 -4.34
N SER A 260 1.37 -9.68 -4.47
CA SER A 260 -0.02 -9.22 -4.36
C SER A 260 -0.74 -9.50 -5.67
N GLY A 261 -2.02 -9.89 -5.59
CA GLY A 261 -2.90 -9.97 -6.76
C GLY A 261 -3.10 -8.63 -7.46
N GLU A 262 -2.81 -7.52 -6.77
CA GLU A 262 -2.84 -6.15 -7.30
C GLU A 262 -1.50 -5.74 -7.95
N GLY A 263 -0.44 -6.53 -7.77
CA GLY A 263 0.88 -6.22 -8.29
C GLY A 263 0.95 -6.32 -9.82
N ALA A 264 1.68 -5.40 -10.45
CA ALA A 264 1.79 -5.33 -11.92
C ALA A 264 2.29 -6.65 -12.55
N CYS A 265 3.25 -7.34 -11.92
CA CYS A 265 3.72 -8.63 -12.43
C CYS A 265 2.66 -9.71 -12.26
N ALA A 266 1.98 -9.80 -11.11
CA ALA A 266 0.92 -10.77 -10.91
C ALA A 266 -0.23 -10.60 -11.92
N ALA A 267 -0.63 -9.35 -12.18
CA ALA A 267 -1.63 -9.01 -13.18
C ALA A 267 -1.21 -9.44 -14.59
N TYR A 268 0.02 -9.11 -15.00
CA TYR A 268 0.57 -9.57 -16.28
C TYR A 268 0.59 -11.09 -16.35
N TYR A 269 1.07 -11.78 -15.32
CA TYR A 269 1.14 -13.24 -15.31
C TYR A 269 -0.23 -13.90 -15.45
N LYS A 270 -1.25 -13.33 -14.77
CA LYS A 270 -2.62 -13.88 -14.79
C LYS A 270 -3.32 -13.70 -16.14
N TYR A 271 -3.14 -12.55 -16.78
CA TYR A 271 -3.92 -12.18 -17.98
C TYR A 271 -3.14 -12.26 -19.28
N SER A 272 -1.81 -12.29 -19.24
CA SER A 272 -1.03 -12.65 -20.43
C SER A 272 -1.05 -14.16 -20.59
N LYS A 273 -1.10 -14.63 -21.85
CA LYS A 273 -0.81 -16.03 -22.19
C LYS A 273 0.69 -16.24 -22.00
N VAL A 274 1.14 -16.34 -20.76
CA VAL A 274 2.49 -16.82 -20.47
C VAL A 274 2.49 -18.27 -20.92
N ASN A 275 2.97 -18.53 -22.14
CA ASN A 275 3.26 -19.88 -22.58
C ASN A 275 4.40 -20.38 -21.69
N VAL A 276 4.02 -21.14 -20.66
CA VAL A 276 4.94 -21.89 -19.81
C VAL A 276 5.53 -23.04 -20.63
#